data_AF-A0A7C7Q6W0-F1
#
_entry.id   AF-A0A7C7Q6W0-F1
#
_cell.length_a   1.000
_cell.length_b   1.000
_cell.length_c   1.000
_cell.angle_alpha   90.00
_cell.angle_beta   90.00
_cell.angle_gamma   90.00
#
_symmetry.space_group_name_H-M   'P 1'
#
loop_
_entity.id
_entity.type
_entity.pdbx_description
1 polymer ?
#
loop_
_entity_poly.entity_id
_entity_poly.type
_entity_poly.pdbx_seq_one_letter_code
_entity_poly.pdbx_strand_id
1 'polypeptide(L)'
;MAMAAVPGQELGNHFYLNLQGLVYYSAPGTQWEGMFVPHIPQWLLPSTDPRSATVRYFFEGLPEGTPVPWKPWVLPLAIWTVYFFLVYALIALWGALLSRQWEEHERLLYPLTQVPLEMVGEVGTATRHLLLSPLMWGCFLLSSGLYLLRGLRAYFPSLPEINLQKRTEVVFPTGPLTVFNYMPTHIYPEMIGIAYLLSREVGFSFWFFAILRRLEQAGRIWWGIDTGHAEFFTLQTVGGYIVLALAFLYTARRYIKDTAMMAIFRRNADNERAILGSNPPASAELLIWGTVACFIAIWVWYRIIGISWMWGLLTLLGLLIASTVVARVVCEAGIFVYSSPFRINQAIFDIFGTDRIGARNTVLLTAVSWVQIRSTATMVMPYLMQGYKIGSVAELNRRQLLYAMVAAICISILVCHIAYPHVIYHNGVGKLGWWPSRS
;
A
#
# COMPACT_ATOMS: atom_id res chain seq x y z
N MET A 1 -7.12 -9.47 -8.54
CA MET A 1 -5.98 -8.64 -8.05
C MET A 1 -6.38 -7.71 -6.91
N ALA A 2 -7.44 -6.88 -7.02
CA ALA A 2 -7.88 -5.99 -5.93
C ALA A 2 -8.18 -6.72 -4.59
N MET A 3 -8.74 -7.94 -4.64
CA MET A 3 -8.94 -8.75 -3.43
C MET A 3 -7.66 -9.20 -2.73
N ALA A 4 -6.52 -9.32 -3.42
CA ALA A 4 -5.27 -9.76 -2.80
C ALA A 4 -4.64 -8.65 -1.93
N ALA A 5 -5.03 -7.40 -2.18
CA ALA A 5 -4.47 -6.24 -1.50
C ALA A 5 -5.00 -6.00 -0.09
N VAL A 6 -6.18 -6.55 0.21
CA VAL A 6 -6.88 -6.33 1.48
C VAL A 6 -6.49 -7.35 2.56
N PRO A 7 -6.53 -8.68 2.33
CA PRO A 7 -6.02 -9.68 3.27
C PRO A 7 -4.49 -9.76 3.29
N GLY A 8 -3.79 -8.90 2.54
CA GLY A 8 -2.33 -8.77 2.59
C GLY A 8 -1.83 -8.07 3.86
N GLN A 9 -0.52 -7.79 3.90
CA GLN A 9 0.23 -7.32 5.08
C GLN A 9 -0.42 -6.17 5.88
N GLU A 10 -1.15 -5.23 5.28
CA GLU A 10 -1.64 -4.03 6.01
C GLU A 10 -2.87 -4.29 6.88
N LEU A 11 -4.06 -4.48 6.30
CA LEU A 11 -5.27 -4.69 7.12
C LEU A 11 -5.15 -5.99 7.91
N GLY A 12 -4.66 -7.04 7.26
CA GLY A 12 -4.53 -8.35 7.88
C GLY A 12 -3.52 -8.39 9.02
N ASN A 13 -2.25 -8.04 8.74
CA ASN A 13 -1.22 -8.17 9.76
C ASN A 13 -1.11 -6.91 10.62
N HIS A 14 -1.03 -5.72 10.03
CA HIS A 14 -0.66 -4.52 10.77
C HIS A 14 -1.81 -3.92 11.58
N PHE A 15 -3.03 -3.86 11.05
CA PHE A 15 -4.12 -3.21 11.77
C PHE A 15 -4.43 -3.89 13.11
N TYR A 16 -4.76 -5.19 13.12
CA TYR A 16 -5.15 -5.88 14.37
C TYR A 16 -4.00 -5.99 15.37
N LEU A 17 -2.79 -6.32 14.90
CA LEU A 17 -1.61 -6.46 15.76
C LEU A 17 -1.24 -5.12 16.40
N ASN A 18 -1.13 -4.06 15.60
CA ASN A 18 -0.69 -2.78 16.12
C ASN A 18 -1.77 -2.12 16.99
N LEU A 19 -3.06 -2.30 16.67
CA LEU A 19 -4.16 -1.78 17.48
C LEU A 19 -4.13 -2.34 18.90
N GLN A 20 -3.97 -3.66 19.04
CA GLN A 20 -3.81 -4.30 20.36
C GLN A 20 -2.43 -4.04 20.97
N GLY A 21 -1.40 -3.84 20.13
CA GLY A 21 -0.05 -3.51 20.55
C GLY A 21 0.05 -2.19 21.33
N LEU A 22 -0.73 -1.16 20.96
CA LEU A 22 -0.80 0.10 21.71
C LEU A 22 -1.23 -0.10 23.17
N VAL A 23 -2.02 -1.13 23.43
CA VAL A 23 -2.53 -1.44 24.76
C VAL A 23 -1.56 -2.40 25.45
N TYR A 24 -1.21 -3.51 24.81
CA TYR A 24 -0.36 -4.55 25.37
C TYR A 24 1.00 -4.01 25.83
N TYR A 25 1.66 -3.19 25.01
CA TYR A 25 2.98 -2.66 25.35
C TYR A 25 2.95 -1.51 26.36
N SER A 26 1.77 -0.93 26.64
CA SER A 26 1.56 0.07 27.70
C SER A 26 1.26 -0.55 29.08
N ALA A 27 1.60 -1.82 29.29
CA ALA A 27 1.47 -2.49 30.58
C ALA A 27 2.25 -1.77 31.71
N PRO A 28 1.78 -1.84 32.98
CA PRO A 28 2.48 -1.19 34.09
C PRO A 28 3.92 -1.68 34.25
N GLY A 29 4.86 -0.74 34.43
CA GLY A 29 6.29 -1.03 34.55
C GLY A 29 7.05 -1.09 33.23
N THR A 30 6.41 -0.84 32.08
CA THR A 30 7.12 -0.64 30.80
C THR A 30 7.45 0.84 30.58
N GLN A 31 8.47 1.11 29.76
CA GLN A 31 8.80 2.49 29.36
C GLN A 31 7.70 3.20 28.56
N TRP A 32 6.66 2.48 28.14
CA TRP A 32 5.55 2.99 27.32
C TRP A 32 4.24 3.10 28.11
N GLU A 33 4.28 2.89 29.43
CA GLU A 33 3.13 3.05 30.32
C GLU A 33 2.55 4.46 30.18
N GLY A 34 1.24 4.55 29.97
CA GLY A 34 0.53 5.83 29.83
C GLY A 34 0.83 6.64 28.56
N MET A 35 1.70 6.18 27.65
CA MET A 35 2.07 6.97 26.47
C MET A 35 1.02 6.93 25.34
N PHE A 36 0.32 5.80 25.16
CA PHE A 36 -0.58 5.60 24.00
C PHE A 36 -2.06 5.62 24.40
N VAL A 37 -2.46 4.72 25.30
CA VAL A 37 -3.86 4.47 25.67
C VAL A 37 -4.64 5.74 26.08
N PRO A 38 -4.07 6.68 26.88
CA PRO A 38 -4.81 7.88 27.30
C PRO A 38 -5.21 8.82 26.14
N HIS A 39 -4.58 8.68 24.98
CA HIS A 39 -4.82 9.51 23.81
C HIS A 39 -5.84 8.91 22.83
N ILE A 40 -6.28 7.68 23.07
CA ILE A 40 -7.15 6.93 22.16
C ILE A 40 -8.55 6.83 22.78
N PRO A 41 -9.61 7.25 22.08
CA PRO A 41 -10.97 7.00 22.53
C PRO A 41 -11.22 5.50 22.78
N GLN A 42 -11.81 5.17 23.93
CA GLN A 42 -12.00 3.78 24.36
C GLN A 42 -12.78 2.92 23.35
N TRP A 43 -13.70 3.53 22.60
CA TRP A 43 -14.51 2.85 21.59
C TRP A 43 -13.75 2.48 20.30
N LEU A 44 -12.50 2.92 20.12
CA LEU A 44 -11.63 2.47 19.02
C LEU A 44 -10.84 1.21 19.36
N LEU A 45 -10.81 0.80 20.63
CA LEU A 45 -10.01 -0.31 21.13
C LEU A 45 -10.91 -1.43 21.67
N PRO A 46 -10.55 -2.72 21.49
CA PRO A 46 -11.27 -3.81 22.12
C PRO A 46 -11.22 -3.75 23.65
N SER A 47 -10.14 -3.22 24.21
CA SER A 47 -9.97 -2.95 25.64
C SER A 47 -8.89 -1.91 25.82
N THR A 48 -8.97 -1.12 26.89
CA THR A 48 -7.90 -0.19 27.31
C THR A 48 -7.01 -0.77 28.41
N ASP A 49 -7.37 -1.93 28.97
CA ASP A 49 -6.60 -2.59 30.01
C ASP A 49 -5.63 -3.62 29.39
N PRO A 50 -4.31 -3.42 29.50
CA PRO A 50 -3.30 -4.37 29.02
C PRO A 50 -3.43 -5.76 29.64
N ARG A 51 -3.98 -5.86 30.86
CA ARG A 51 -4.16 -7.13 31.58
C ARG A 51 -5.46 -7.85 31.25
N SER A 52 -6.35 -7.21 30.49
CA SER A 52 -7.62 -7.81 30.10
C SER A 52 -7.39 -9.08 29.28
N ALA A 53 -8.26 -10.09 29.48
CA ALA A 53 -8.26 -11.33 28.71
C ALA A 53 -8.24 -11.07 27.18
N THR A 54 -8.95 -10.04 26.73
CA THR A 54 -9.01 -9.62 25.33
C THR A 54 -7.64 -9.23 24.77
N VAL A 55 -6.81 -8.51 25.53
CA VAL A 55 -5.50 -8.04 25.05
C VAL A 55 -4.44 -9.12 25.29
N ARG A 56 -4.41 -9.70 26.50
CA ARG A 56 -3.41 -10.69 26.88
C ARG A 56 -3.46 -11.96 26.02
N TYR A 57 -4.64 -12.57 25.85
CA TYR A 57 -4.78 -13.79 25.05
C TYR A 57 -4.55 -13.55 23.55
N PHE A 58 -4.62 -12.29 23.09
CA PHE A 58 -4.28 -11.96 21.71
C PHE A 58 -2.77 -12.14 21.46
N PHE A 59 -1.92 -11.77 22.42
CA PHE A 59 -0.47 -11.89 22.31
C PHE A 59 0.06 -13.25 22.78
N GLU A 60 -0.48 -13.79 23.86
CA GLU A 60 0.00 -15.03 24.50
C GLU A 60 -0.65 -16.30 23.92
N GLY A 61 -1.81 -16.15 23.26
CA GLY A 61 -2.65 -17.25 22.82
C GLY A 61 -3.77 -17.59 23.82
N LEU A 62 -4.84 -18.21 23.33
CA LEU A 62 -5.97 -18.67 24.14
C LEU A 62 -5.61 -19.92 24.96
N PRO A 63 -6.02 -19.98 26.24
CA PRO A 63 -6.03 -21.24 26.98
C PRO A 63 -6.98 -22.26 26.33
N GLU A 64 -6.66 -23.55 26.46
CA GLU A 64 -7.50 -24.63 25.92
C GLU A 64 -8.96 -24.51 26.42
N GLY A 65 -9.92 -24.70 25.52
CA GLY A 65 -11.35 -24.63 25.82
C GLY A 65 -11.93 -23.22 26.01
N THR A 66 -11.12 -22.16 25.92
CA THR A 66 -11.62 -20.77 26.04
C THR A 66 -12.05 -20.22 24.68
N PRO A 67 -13.28 -19.71 24.51
CA PRO A 67 -13.70 -19.10 23.25
C PRO A 67 -13.05 -17.74 23.02
N VAL A 68 -12.90 -17.36 21.75
CA VAL A 68 -12.43 -16.02 21.35
C VAL A 68 -13.37 -14.94 21.93
N PRO A 69 -12.86 -13.90 22.62
CA PRO A 69 -13.69 -12.84 23.18
C PRO A 69 -14.16 -11.88 22.08
N TRP A 70 -15.21 -12.24 21.33
CA TRP A 70 -15.72 -11.42 20.22
C TRP A 70 -16.44 -10.15 20.65
N LYS A 71 -17.14 -10.16 21.79
CA LYS A 71 -17.98 -9.04 22.25
C LYS A 71 -17.25 -7.69 22.30
N PRO A 72 -16.02 -7.59 22.83
CA PRO A 72 -15.29 -6.32 22.88
C PRO A 72 -14.82 -5.82 21.51
N TRP A 73 -14.73 -6.70 20.49
CA TRP A 73 -14.34 -6.31 19.14
C TRP A 73 -15.47 -5.70 18.32
N VAL A 74 -16.74 -6.02 18.61
CA VAL A 74 -17.88 -5.65 17.76
C VAL A 74 -17.93 -4.14 17.48
N LEU A 75 -17.87 -3.31 18.54
CA LEU A 75 -17.96 -1.85 18.39
C LEU A 75 -16.73 -1.25 17.70
N PRO A 76 -15.48 -1.53 18.14
CA PRO A 76 -14.28 -1.08 17.43
C PRO A 76 -14.30 -1.45 15.94
N LEU A 77 -14.59 -2.72 15.64
CA LEU A 77 -14.61 -3.21 14.27
C LEU A 77 -15.68 -2.51 13.41
N ALA A 78 -16.88 -2.27 13.94
CA ALA A 78 -17.91 -1.54 13.22
C ALA A 78 -17.46 -0.11 12.87
N ILE A 79 -16.82 0.58 13.82
CA ILE A 79 -16.34 1.96 13.63
C ILE A 79 -15.20 2.02 12.62
N TRP A 80 -14.24 1.10 12.71
CA TRP A 80 -13.13 1.00 11.78
C TRP A 80 -13.58 0.56 10.39
N THR A 81 -14.60 -0.30 10.28
CA THR A 81 -15.20 -0.72 8.99
C THR A 81 -15.68 0.48 8.18
N VAL A 82 -16.37 1.43 8.82
CA VAL A 82 -16.81 2.67 8.14
C VAL A 82 -15.62 3.42 7.56
N TYR A 83 -14.54 3.58 8.34
CA TYR A 83 -13.32 4.22 7.86
C TYR A 83 -12.67 3.46 6.69
N PHE A 84 -12.55 2.13 6.78
CA PHE A 84 -12.01 1.31 5.70
C PHE A 84 -12.78 1.49 4.40
N PHE A 85 -14.11 1.39 4.46
CA PHE A 85 -14.96 1.54 3.28
C PHE A 85 -14.83 2.93 2.67
N LEU A 86 -14.79 3.99 3.48
CA LEU A 86 -14.61 5.34 2.98
C LEU A 86 -13.24 5.52 2.30
N VAL A 87 -12.16 5.01 2.89
CA VAL A 87 -10.80 5.10 2.31
C VAL A 87 -10.73 4.37 0.97
N TYR A 88 -11.20 3.12 0.91
CA TYR A 88 -11.16 2.35 -0.34
C TYR A 88 -12.10 2.91 -1.41
N ALA A 89 -13.29 3.42 -1.01
CA ALA A 89 -14.20 4.10 -1.93
C ALA A 89 -13.59 5.39 -2.48
N LEU A 90 -12.95 6.21 -1.63
CA LEU A 90 -12.22 7.40 -2.07
C LEU A 90 -11.16 7.05 -3.11
N ILE A 91 -10.34 6.04 -2.84
CA ILE A 91 -9.27 5.61 -3.75
C ILE A 91 -9.84 5.05 -5.05
N ALA A 92 -10.95 4.30 -4.99
CA ALA A 92 -11.59 3.73 -6.16
C ALA A 92 -12.22 4.78 -7.07
N LEU A 93 -12.92 5.76 -6.49
CA LEU A 93 -13.53 6.87 -7.22
C LEU A 93 -12.46 7.82 -7.76
N TRP A 94 -11.40 8.09 -6.99
CA TRP A 94 -10.26 8.88 -7.44
C TRP A 94 -9.52 8.23 -8.62
N GLY A 95 -9.26 6.92 -8.54
CA GLY A 95 -8.70 6.15 -9.65
C GLY A 95 -9.63 6.11 -10.87
N ALA A 96 -10.93 5.89 -10.65
CA ALA A 96 -11.93 5.89 -11.73
C ALA A 96 -12.04 7.25 -12.42
N LEU A 97 -11.90 8.35 -11.68
CA LEU A 97 -11.88 9.70 -12.24
C LEU A 97 -10.69 9.85 -13.18
N LEU A 98 -9.48 9.45 -12.74
CA LEU A 98 -8.25 9.60 -13.51
C LEU A 98 -8.05 8.54 -14.61
N SER A 99 -8.84 7.47 -14.64
CA SER A 99 -8.58 6.32 -15.52
C SER A 99 -8.62 6.68 -17.00
N ARG A 100 -9.64 7.41 -17.46
CA ARG A 100 -9.74 7.84 -18.86
C ARG A 100 -8.61 8.78 -19.24
N GLN A 101 -8.29 9.74 -18.37
CA GLN A 101 -7.20 10.68 -18.59
C GLN A 101 -5.87 9.94 -18.83
N TRP A 102 -5.60 8.91 -18.04
CA TRP A 102 -4.36 8.13 -18.16
C TRP A 102 -4.38 7.15 -19.34
N GLU A 103 -5.53 6.54 -19.64
CA GLU A 103 -5.66 5.55 -20.71
C GLU A 103 -5.70 6.20 -22.11
N GLU A 104 -6.47 7.27 -22.30
CA GLU A 104 -6.76 7.84 -23.63
C GLU A 104 -5.95 9.10 -23.94
N HIS A 105 -5.88 10.05 -23.00
CA HIS A 105 -5.21 11.33 -23.22
C HIS A 105 -3.69 11.23 -23.02
N GLU A 106 -3.25 10.54 -21.97
CA GLU A 106 -1.83 10.39 -21.65
C GLU A 106 -1.24 9.05 -22.12
N ARG A 107 -2.09 8.11 -22.53
CA ARG A 107 -1.72 6.82 -23.15
C ARG A 107 -0.63 6.06 -22.40
N LEU A 108 -0.86 5.88 -21.10
CA LEU A 108 0.02 5.04 -20.28
C LEU A 108 0.16 3.62 -20.86
N LEU A 109 1.33 3.03 -20.65
CA LEU A 109 1.72 1.74 -21.24
C LEU A 109 0.99 0.54 -20.61
N TYR A 110 0.73 0.59 -19.30
CA TYR A 110 0.18 -0.52 -18.50
C TYR A 110 0.88 -1.88 -18.74
N PRO A 111 2.21 -2.01 -18.62
CA PRO A 111 2.93 -3.22 -19.02
C PRO A 111 2.46 -4.50 -18.31
N LEU A 112 2.10 -4.40 -17.03
CA LEU A 112 1.62 -5.55 -16.24
C LEU A 112 0.26 -6.09 -16.68
N THR A 113 -0.50 -5.35 -17.50
CA THR A 113 -1.76 -5.87 -18.09
C THR A 113 -1.52 -6.76 -19.28
N GLN A 114 -0.35 -6.67 -19.93
CA GLN A 114 -0.04 -7.46 -21.12
C GLN A 114 -0.03 -8.94 -20.80
N VAL A 115 0.61 -9.35 -19.70
CA VAL A 115 0.69 -10.76 -19.27
C VAL A 115 -0.70 -11.41 -19.12
N PRO A 116 -1.63 -10.89 -18.29
CA PRO A 116 -2.95 -11.50 -18.17
C PRO A 116 -3.76 -11.43 -19.47
N LEU A 117 -3.61 -10.39 -20.30
CA LEU A 117 -4.31 -10.28 -21.58
C LEU A 117 -3.79 -11.31 -22.60
N GLU A 118 -2.48 -11.52 -22.68
CA GLU A 118 -1.85 -12.55 -23.52
C GLU A 118 -2.22 -13.96 -23.07
N MET A 119 -2.32 -14.20 -21.76
CA MET A 119 -2.77 -15.49 -21.23
C MET A 119 -4.22 -15.80 -21.62
N VAL A 120 -5.10 -14.79 -21.65
CA VAL A 120 -6.50 -14.97 -22.07
C VAL A 120 -6.59 -15.22 -23.57
N GLY A 121 -5.80 -14.52 -24.38
CA GLY A 121 -5.63 -14.76 -25.83
C GLY A 121 -6.93 -14.80 -26.64
N GLU A 122 -6.83 -15.29 -27.89
CA GLU A 122 -7.99 -15.87 -28.57
C GLU A 122 -8.42 -17.13 -27.81
N VAL A 123 -9.71 -17.25 -27.52
CA VAL A 123 -10.31 -18.28 -26.66
C VAL A 123 -9.63 -19.65 -26.83
N GLY A 124 -8.77 -20.02 -25.86
CA GLY A 124 -8.20 -21.36 -25.70
C GLY A 124 -6.84 -21.67 -26.36
N THR A 125 -6.24 -20.79 -27.16
CA THR A 125 -4.98 -21.09 -27.87
C THR A 125 -3.74 -20.57 -27.14
N ALA A 126 -3.73 -19.34 -26.66
CA ALA A 126 -2.53 -18.70 -26.10
C ALA A 126 -2.07 -19.29 -24.75
N THR A 127 -2.98 -19.52 -23.81
CA THR A 127 -2.70 -20.21 -22.53
C THR A 127 -2.17 -21.61 -22.78
N ARG A 128 -2.70 -22.31 -23.78
CA ARG A 128 -2.23 -23.63 -24.18
C ARG A 128 -0.80 -23.57 -24.71
N HIS A 129 -0.44 -22.60 -25.55
CA HIS A 129 0.94 -22.45 -26.04
C HIS A 129 1.94 -22.11 -24.93
N LEU A 130 1.58 -21.22 -24.00
CA LEU A 130 2.43 -20.89 -22.86
C LEU A 130 2.65 -22.11 -21.95
N LEU A 131 1.56 -22.78 -21.54
CA LEU A 131 1.60 -23.94 -20.64
C LEU A 131 2.21 -25.20 -21.29
N LEU A 132 2.26 -25.29 -22.62
CA LEU A 132 2.94 -26.38 -23.32
C LEU A 132 4.41 -26.06 -23.64
N SER A 133 4.86 -24.82 -23.40
CA SER A 133 6.23 -24.43 -23.69
C SER A 133 7.20 -25.08 -22.68
N PRO A 134 8.16 -25.91 -23.14
CA PRO A 134 9.18 -26.47 -22.24
C PRO A 134 10.07 -25.38 -21.65
N LEU A 135 10.26 -24.26 -22.38
CA LEU A 135 11.02 -23.11 -21.90
C LEU A 135 10.32 -22.42 -20.70
N MET A 136 8.99 -22.28 -20.76
CA MET A 136 8.22 -21.73 -19.64
C MET A 136 8.42 -22.58 -18.38
N TRP A 137 8.24 -23.89 -18.50
CA TRP A 137 8.43 -24.80 -17.36
C TRP A 137 9.87 -24.84 -16.88
N GLY A 138 10.86 -24.75 -17.77
CA GLY A 138 12.27 -24.62 -17.40
C GLY A 138 12.54 -23.38 -16.54
N CYS A 139 12.09 -22.21 -16.98
CA CYS A 139 12.22 -20.96 -16.23
C CYS A 139 11.42 -20.99 -14.91
N PHE A 140 10.22 -21.58 -14.91
CA PHE A 140 9.40 -21.77 -13.73
C PHE A 140 10.10 -22.67 -12.70
N LEU A 141 10.60 -23.84 -13.11
CA LEU A 141 11.29 -24.79 -12.24
C LEU A 141 12.59 -24.19 -11.70
N LEU A 142 13.33 -23.42 -12.52
CA LEU A 142 14.52 -22.72 -12.06
C LEU A 142 14.16 -21.70 -10.97
N SER A 143 13.18 -20.83 -11.23
CA SER A 143 12.81 -19.76 -10.29
C SER A 143 12.17 -20.32 -9.01
N SER A 144 11.18 -21.21 -9.16
CA SER A 144 10.49 -21.84 -8.03
C SER A 144 11.41 -22.78 -7.25
N GLY A 145 12.31 -23.51 -7.93
CA GLY A 145 13.29 -24.40 -7.29
C GLY A 145 14.25 -23.66 -6.36
N LEU A 146 14.71 -22.46 -6.75
CA LEU A 146 15.54 -21.62 -5.89
C LEU A 146 14.81 -21.22 -4.59
N TYR A 147 13.54 -20.80 -4.69
CA TYR A 147 12.74 -20.44 -3.52
C TYR A 147 12.33 -21.66 -2.70
N LEU A 148 12.01 -22.77 -3.35
CA LEU A 148 11.63 -24.02 -2.71
C LEU A 148 12.81 -24.58 -1.90
N LEU A 149 14.02 -24.58 -2.44
CA LEU A 149 15.22 -25.02 -1.70
C LEU A 149 15.45 -24.15 -0.45
N ARG A 150 15.28 -22.83 -0.57
CA ARG A 150 15.36 -21.91 0.57
C ARG A 150 14.28 -22.20 1.61
N GLY A 151 13.04 -22.45 1.19
CA GLY A 151 11.92 -22.80 2.07
C GLY A 151 12.10 -24.16 2.75
N LEU A 152 12.49 -25.19 2.01
CA LEU A 152 12.77 -26.54 2.52
C LEU A 152 13.90 -26.53 3.54
N ARG A 153 14.94 -25.73 3.31
CA ARG A 153 16.05 -25.60 4.27
C ARG A 153 15.60 -25.07 5.63
N ALA A 154 14.56 -24.23 5.69
CA ALA A 154 13.99 -23.78 6.95
C ALA A 154 13.45 -24.95 7.81
N TYR A 155 13.09 -26.08 7.18
CA TYR A 155 12.68 -27.32 7.83
C TYR A 155 13.80 -28.35 7.92
N PHE A 156 14.71 -28.39 6.94
CA PHE A 156 15.80 -29.36 6.82
C PHE A 156 17.16 -28.65 6.65
N PRO A 157 17.87 -28.38 7.76
CA PRO A 157 19.13 -27.63 7.74
C PRO A 157 20.28 -28.27 6.93
N SER A 158 20.18 -29.56 6.59
CA SER A 158 21.17 -30.31 5.80
C SER A 158 21.23 -29.91 4.32
N LEU A 159 20.25 -29.14 3.83
CA LEU A 159 20.22 -28.67 2.44
C LEU A 159 21.19 -27.50 2.20
N PRO A 160 21.81 -27.40 1.01
CA PRO A 160 22.77 -26.34 0.68
C PRO A 160 22.12 -24.95 0.63
N GLU A 161 22.87 -23.92 1.02
CA GLU A 161 22.41 -22.53 0.99
C GLU A 161 22.71 -21.86 -0.35
N ILE A 162 21.67 -21.51 -1.08
CA ILE A 162 21.78 -20.55 -2.18
C ILE A 162 21.38 -19.19 -1.65
N ASN A 163 22.38 -18.40 -1.23
CA ASN A 163 22.14 -17.04 -0.79
C ASN A 163 21.96 -16.12 -2.01
N LEU A 164 20.71 -15.85 -2.37
CA LEU A 164 20.33 -14.89 -3.41
C LEU A 164 20.28 -13.44 -2.90
N GLN A 165 20.40 -13.22 -1.59
CA GLN A 165 20.31 -11.91 -0.95
C GLN A 165 21.67 -11.52 -0.34
N LYS A 166 22.70 -11.58 -1.17
CA LYS A 166 24.05 -11.20 -0.77
C LYS A 166 24.17 -9.70 -0.61
N ARG A 167 25.20 -9.28 0.11
CA ARG A 167 25.65 -7.90 0.17
C ARG A 167 27.09 -7.85 -0.32
N THR A 168 27.50 -6.71 -0.87
CA THR A 168 28.92 -6.46 -1.10
C THR A 168 29.68 -6.47 0.22
N GLU A 169 30.94 -6.83 0.17
CA GLU A 169 31.81 -6.73 1.35
C GLU A 169 32.26 -5.28 1.56
N VAL A 170 33.19 -5.08 2.49
CA VAL A 170 33.83 -3.78 2.67
C VAL A 170 34.78 -3.55 1.50
N VAL A 171 34.38 -2.66 0.59
CA VAL A 171 35.19 -2.25 -0.56
C VAL A 171 36.05 -1.04 -0.21
N PHE A 172 35.50 -0.12 0.60
CA PHE A 172 36.16 1.11 1.04
C PHE A 172 36.26 1.15 2.56
N PRO A 173 37.46 1.06 3.16
CA PRO A 173 37.60 0.99 4.62
C PRO A 173 37.26 2.33 5.32
N THR A 174 37.53 3.47 4.69
CA THR A 174 37.31 4.81 5.26
C THR A 174 36.87 5.83 4.20
N GLY A 175 36.37 6.97 4.67
CA GLY A 175 36.03 8.12 3.84
C GLY A 175 34.62 8.07 3.23
N PRO A 176 34.29 9.04 2.35
CA PRO A 176 32.95 9.21 1.81
C PRO A 176 32.44 8.04 0.96
N LEU A 177 33.34 7.26 0.36
CA LEU A 177 32.99 6.11 -0.48
C LEU A 177 32.56 4.88 0.32
N THR A 178 32.64 4.93 1.65
CA THR A 178 32.08 3.88 2.54
C THR A 178 30.59 3.61 2.30
N VAL A 179 29.87 4.55 1.67
CA VAL A 179 28.47 4.38 1.25
C VAL A 179 28.23 3.23 0.26
N PHE A 180 29.28 2.76 -0.42
CA PHE A 180 29.23 1.62 -1.35
C PHE A 180 29.51 0.26 -0.67
N ASN A 181 29.82 0.25 0.63
CA ASN A 181 29.96 -0.98 1.40
C ASN A 181 28.59 -1.60 1.70
N TYR A 182 28.54 -2.93 1.83
CA TYR A 182 27.33 -3.68 2.22
C TYR A 182 26.11 -3.43 1.32
N MET A 183 26.34 -3.10 0.04
CA MET A 183 25.28 -2.89 -0.93
C MET A 183 24.54 -4.20 -1.19
N PRO A 184 23.19 -4.21 -1.08
CA PRO A 184 22.42 -5.41 -1.39
C PRO A 184 22.55 -5.76 -2.87
N THR A 185 23.09 -6.94 -3.15
CA THR A 185 23.19 -7.54 -4.49
C THR A 185 22.18 -8.67 -4.60
N HIS A 186 20.92 -8.33 -4.35
CA HIS A 186 19.84 -9.29 -4.32
C HIS A 186 19.44 -9.70 -5.74
N ILE A 187 19.30 -11.01 -5.97
CA ILE A 187 18.83 -11.58 -7.23
C ILE A 187 17.40 -12.09 -7.02
N TYR A 188 16.46 -11.47 -7.74
CA TYR A 188 15.05 -11.83 -7.76
C TYR A 188 14.66 -12.27 -9.17
N PRO A 189 14.65 -13.58 -9.48
CA PRO A 189 14.34 -14.10 -10.81
C PRO A 189 13.02 -13.55 -11.40
N GLU A 190 12.00 -13.40 -10.57
CA GLU A 190 10.71 -12.82 -10.92
C GLU A 190 10.80 -11.34 -11.29
N MET A 191 11.65 -10.56 -10.61
CA MET A 191 11.86 -9.16 -10.96
C MET A 191 12.66 -9.02 -12.25
N ILE A 192 13.58 -9.96 -12.54
CA ILE A 192 14.30 -10.00 -13.82
C ILE A 192 13.33 -10.25 -14.98
N GLY A 193 12.38 -11.18 -14.80
CA GLY A 193 11.34 -11.43 -15.80
C GLY A 193 10.47 -10.20 -16.07
N ILE A 194 10.07 -9.49 -15.02
CA ILE A 194 9.27 -8.26 -15.16
C ILE A 194 10.10 -7.09 -15.70
N ALA A 195 11.41 -7.06 -15.43
CA ALA A 195 12.33 -6.06 -15.96
C ALA A 195 12.37 -6.06 -17.50
N TYR A 196 12.07 -7.20 -18.14
CA TYR A 196 11.94 -7.31 -19.59
C TYR A 196 10.79 -6.47 -20.17
N LEU A 197 9.72 -6.26 -19.40
CA LEU A 197 8.55 -5.47 -19.82
C LEU A 197 8.75 -3.96 -19.65
N LEU A 198 9.84 -3.54 -19.01
CA LEU A 198 10.11 -2.13 -18.74
C LEU A 198 10.62 -1.42 -20.00
N SER A 199 10.32 -0.13 -20.12
CA SER A 199 10.98 0.71 -21.12
C SER A 199 12.49 0.84 -20.82
N ARG A 200 13.28 1.10 -21.86
CA ARG A 200 14.74 1.29 -21.71
C ARG A 200 15.09 2.42 -20.75
N GLU A 201 14.29 3.49 -20.76
CA GLU A 201 14.47 4.67 -19.90
C GLU A 201 14.20 4.35 -18.43
N VAL A 202 13.15 3.57 -18.15
CA VAL A 202 12.85 3.07 -16.80
C VAL A 202 13.95 2.13 -16.32
N GLY A 203 14.41 1.21 -17.18
CA GLY A 203 15.52 0.30 -16.87
C GLY A 203 16.82 1.04 -16.53
N PHE A 204 17.16 2.09 -17.29
CA PHE A 204 18.30 2.96 -17.00
C PHE A 204 18.16 3.66 -15.64
N SER A 205 16.98 4.21 -15.36
CA SER A 205 16.70 4.97 -14.14
C SER A 205 16.97 4.15 -12.87
N PHE A 206 16.65 2.86 -12.86
CA PHE A 206 16.78 2.03 -11.66
C PHE A 206 18.20 1.94 -11.11
N TRP A 207 19.19 1.65 -11.95
CA TRP A 207 20.57 1.54 -11.48
C TRP A 207 21.21 2.92 -11.37
N PHE A 208 20.90 3.84 -12.30
CA PHE A 208 21.49 5.18 -12.32
C PHE A 208 21.12 5.96 -11.06
N PHE A 209 19.83 6.07 -10.72
CA PHE A 209 19.39 6.81 -9.52
C PHE A 209 19.78 6.10 -8.23
N ALA A 210 19.91 4.78 -8.23
CA ALA A 210 20.46 4.05 -7.08
C ALA A 210 21.92 4.43 -6.80
N ILE A 211 22.75 4.56 -7.85
CA ILE A 211 24.13 5.04 -7.73
C ILE A 211 24.16 6.53 -7.38
N LEU A 212 23.35 7.36 -8.06
CA LEU A 212 23.30 8.80 -7.80
C LEU A 212 22.97 9.09 -6.33
N ARG A 213 21.99 8.38 -5.75
CA ARG A 213 21.64 8.50 -4.33
C ARG A 213 22.83 8.20 -3.42
N ARG A 214 23.68 7.23 -3.77
CA ARG A 214 24.91 6.93 -3.02
C ARG A 214 25.95 8.02 -3.20
N LEU A 215 26.11 8.56 -4.40
CA LEU A 215 27.00 9.68 -4.66
C LEU A 215 26.56 10.94 -3.90
N GLU A 216 25.25 11.21 -3.79
CA GLU A 216 24.73 12.28 -2.94
C GLU A 216 25.07 12.05 -1.47
N GLN A 217 24.94 10.81 -0.98
CA GLN A 217 25.33 10.46 0.40
C GLN A 217 26.83 10.64 0.62
N ALA A 218 27.67 10.20 -0.33
CA ALA A 218 29.12 10.41 -0.27
C ALA A 218 29.46 11.90 -0.27
N GLY A 219 28.82 12.71 -1.13
CA GLY A 219 29.00 14.16 -1.14
C GLY A 219 28.72 14.77 0.23
N ARG A 220 27.64 14.36 0.90
CA ARG A 220 27.31 14.84 2.25
C ARG A 220 28.38 14.52 3.30
N ILE A 221 28.89 13.28 3.30
CA ILE A 221 30.00 12.87 4.18
C ILE A 221 31.24 13.71 3.86
N TRP A 222 31.52 13.93 2.58
CA TRP A 222 32.65 14.78 2.15
C TRP A 222 32.52 16.23 2.65
N TRP A 223 31.30 16.77 2.74
CA TRP A 223 31.01 18.08 3.34
C TRP A 223 30.97 18.08 4.89
N GLY A 224 31.28 16.95 5.54
CA GLY A 224 31.27 16.82 7.01
C GLY A 224 29.89 16.58 7.62
N ILE A 225 28.89 16.22 6.81
CA ILE A 225 27.55 15.83 7.27
C ILE A 225 27.47 14.31 7.34
N ASP A 226 27.77 13.75 8.52
CA ASP A 226 27.85 12.29 8.72
C ASP A 226 26.57 11.66 9.26
N THR A 227 25.54 12.47 9.57
CA THR A 227 24.28 12.01 10.18
C THR A 227 23.06 12.47 9.39
N GLY A 228 21.90 11.88 9.69
CA GLY A 228 20.62 12.29 9.10
C GLY A 228 20.48 11.94 7.61
N HIS A 229 21.14 10.87 7.15
CA HIS A 229 21.11 10.50 5.73
C HIS A 229 19.73 9.98 5.31
N ALA A 230 19.11 9.14 6.13
CA ALA A 230 17.82 8.53 5.82
C ALA A 230 16.69 9.57 5.75
N GLU A 231 16.66 10.48 6.71
CA GLU A 231 15.67 11.56 6.86
C GLU A 231 15.74 12.52 5.66
N PHE A 232 16.95 12.91 5.26
CA PHE A 232 17.15 13.74 4.06
C PHE A 232 16.60 13.08 2.80
N PHE A 233 16.92 11.80 2.54
CA PHE A 233 16.41 11.12 1.36
C PHE A 233 14.89 10.91 1.44
N THR A 234 14.37 10.72 2.65
CA THR A 234 12.92 10.66 2.90
C THR A 234 12.27 11.98 2.49
N LEU A 235 12.77 13.12 2.98
CA LEU A 235 12.26 14.45 2.64
C LEU A 235 12.44 14.80 1.15
N GLN A 236 13.59 14.45 0.55
CA GLN A 236 13.82 14.60 -0.89
C GLN A 236 12.76 13.81 -1.68
N THR A 237 12.46 12.59 -1.26
CA THR A 237 11.44 11.76 -1.92
C THR A 237 10.03 12.32 -1.72
N VAL A 238 9.71 12.81 -0.52
CA VAL A 238 8.43 13.51 -0.25
C VAL A 238 8.29 14.72 -1.17
N GLY A 239 9.33 15.53 -1.33
CA GLY A 239 9.36 16.66 -2.26
C GLY A 239 9.13 16.22 -3.71
N GLY A 240 9.80 15.16 -4.15
CA GLY A 240 9.60 14.58 -5.48
C GLY A 240 8.16 14.10 -5.71
N TYR A 241 7.56 13.44 -4.73
CA TYR A 241 6.16 13.00 -4.78
C TYR A 241 5.19 14.19 -4.89
N ILE A 242 5.41 15.26 -4.15
CA ILE A 242 4.59 16.47 -4.22
C ILE A 242 4.68 17.09 -5.61
N VAL A 243 5.89 17.29 -6.15
CA VAL A 243 6.10 17.88 -7.48
C VAL A 243 5.45 17.01 -8.56
N LEU A 244 5.63 15.69 -8.52
CA LEU A 244 5.01 14.77 -9.48
C LEU A 244 3.49 14.79 -9.40
N ALA A 245 2.90 14.74 -8.20
CA ALA A 245 1.46 14.80 -8.04
C ALA A 245 0.88 16.13 -8.56
N LEU A 246 1.54 17.25 -8.29
CA LEU A 246 1.14 18.56 -8.83
C LEU A 246 1.25 18.60 -10.36
N ALA A 247 2.30 18.01 -10.94
CA ALA A 247 2.44 17.91 -12.38
C ALA A 247 1.32 17.05 -13.02
N PHE A 248 0.97 15.90 -12.41
CA PHE A 248 -0.12 15.05 -12.89
C PHE A 248 -1.48 15.75 -12.78
N LEU A 249 -1.76 16.40 -11.65
CA LEU A 249 -2.98 17.19 -11.47
C LEU A 249 -3.03 18.36 -12.45
N TYR A 250 -1.91 19.02 -12.72
CA TYR A 250 -1.82 20.07 -13.71
C TYR A 250 -2.16 19.53 -15.10
N THR A 251 -1.57 18.42 -15.54
CA THR A 251 -1.89 17.80 -16.83
C THR A 251 -3.36 17.40 -16.93
N ALA A 252 -3.94 16.84 -15.86
CA ALA A 252 -5.34 16.42 -15.81
C ALA A 252 -6.35 17.56 -15.61
N ARG A 253 -5.91 18.80 -15.33
CA ARG A 253 -6.77 19.91 -14.87
C ARG A 253 -7.97 20.21 -15.77
N ARG A 254 -7.78 20.12 -17.10
CA ARG A 254 -8.85 20.40 -18.07
C ARG A 254 -9.91 19.32 -18.01
N TYR A 255 -9.49 18.06 -18.06
CA TYR A 255 -10.38 16.91 -17.95
C TYR A 255 -11.14 16.87 -16.61
N ILE A 256 -10.46 17.14 -15.49
CA ILE A 256 -11.11 17.22 -14.17
C ILE A 256 -12.12 18.37 -14.14
N LYS A 257 -11.76 19.55 -14.68
CA LYS A 257 -12.67 20.69 -14.77
C LYS A 257 -13.90 20.36 -15.63
N ASP A 258 -13.72 19.75 -16.80
CA ASP A 258 -14.82 19.41 -17.70
C ASP A 258 -15.75 18.37 -17.07
N THR A 259 -15.19 17.37 -16.38
CA THR A 259 -15.96 16.37 -15.61
C THR A 259 -16.71 17.02 -14.43
N ALA A 260 -16.09 17.97 -13.72
CA ALA A 260 -16.75 18.72 -12.65
C ALA A 260 -17.89 19.61 -13.17
N MET A 261 -17.68 20.30 -14.30
CA MET A 261 -18.72 21.09 -14.94
C MET A 261 -19.88 20.21 -15.42
N MET A 262 -19.58 19.01 -15.93
CA MET A 262 -20.60 18.01 -16.27
C MET A 262 -21.45 17.63 -15.04
N ALA A 263 -20.80 17.34 -13.91
CA ALA A 263 -21.45 16.95 -12.66
C ALA A 263 -22.30 18.07 -12.02
N ILE A 264 -21.93 19.34 -12.23
CA ILE A 264 -22.66 20.50 -11.68
C ILE A 264 -23.84 20.88 -12.57
N PHE A 265 -23.64 20.96 -13.89
CA PHE A 265 -24.65 21.50 -14.80
C PHE A 265 -25.56 20.43 -15.43
N ARG A 266 -25.34 19.14 -15.13
CA ARG A 266 -26.15 18.00 -15.61
C ARG A 266 -26.49 18.10 -17.09
N ARG A 267 -25.45 18.18 -17.93
CA ARG A 267 -25.63 18.21 -19.39
C ARG A 267 -26.16 16.86 -19.90
N ASN A 268 -26.74 16.83 -21.10
CA ASN A 268 -27.29 15.62 -21.71
C ASN A 268 -26.25 14.49 -21.87
N ALA A 269 -26.73 13.25 -22.00
CA ALA A 269 -25.92 12.03 -22.12
C ALA A 269 -24.85 12.06 -23.23
N ASP A 270 -25.09 12.78 -24.33
CA ASP A 270 -24.13 12.92 -25.41
C ASP A 270 -22.88 13.72 -24.99
N ASN A 271 -23.06 14.73 -24.13
CA ASN A 271 -21.94 15.49 -23.57
C ASN A 271 -21.16 14.64 -22.57
N GLU A 272 -21.85 13.80 -21.79
CA GLU A 272 -21.19 12.87 -20.88
C GLU A 272 -20.32 11.88 -21.64
N ARG A 273 -20.86 11.30 -22.72
CA ARG A 273 -20.11 10.39 -23.60
C ARG A 273 -18.92 11.06 -24.26
N ALA A 274 -19.03 12.34 -24.63
CA ALA A 274 -17.89 13.08 -25.17
C ALA A 274 -16.75 13.22 -24.14
N ILE A 275 -17.08 13.54 -22.88
CA ILE A 275 -16.10 13.82 -21.81
C ILE A 275 -15.61 12.57 -21.09
N LEU A 276 -16.44 11.56 -20.86
CA LEU A 276 -16.10 10.32 -20.13
C LEU A 276 -16.01 9.06 -21.01
N GLY A 277 -16.38 9.14 -22.28
CA GLY A 277 -16.27 8.05 -23.25
C GLY A 277 -17.55 7.23 -23.33
N SER A 278 -17.57 6.25 -24.22
CA SER A 278 -18.73 5.37 -24.43
C SER A 278 -18.99 4.40 -23.27
N ASN A 279 -17.95 4.08 -22.47
CA ASN A 279 -18.01 3.11 -21.39
C ASN A 279 -17.25 3.62 -20.14
N PRO A 280 -17.78 4.65 -19.45
CA PRO A 280 -17.13 5.18 -18.27
C PRO A 280 -17.31 4.26 -17.04
N PRO A 281 -16.35 4.22 -16.09
CA PRO A 281 -16.52 3.44 -14.85
C PRO A 281 -17.70 3.88 -13.99
N ALA A 282 -18.09 5.15 -14.06
CA ALA A 282 -19.18 5.75 -13.31
C ALA A 282 -19.63 7.05 -13.98
N SER A 283 -20.79 7.58 -13.58
CA SER A 283 -21.26 8.88 -14.06
C SER A 283 -20.41 10.03 -13.52
N ALA A 284 -20.44 11.18 -14.19
CA ALA A 284 -19.70 12.38 -13.77
C ALA A 284 -20.05 12.78 -12.32
N GLU A 285 -21.32 12.68 -11.92
CA GLU A 285 -21.77 13.01 -10.57
C GLU A 285 -21.17 12.06 -9.54
N LEU A 286 -21.17 10.75 -9.80
CA LEU A 286 -20.61 9.79 -8.85
C LEU A 286 -19.09 9.95 -8.73
N LEU A 287 -18.39 10.22 -9.82
CA LEU A 287 -16.95 10.44 -9.81
C LEU A 287 -16.57 11.70 -9.01
N ILE A 288 -17.26 12.82 -9.22
CA ILE A 288 -16.93 14.09 -8.57
C ILE A 288 -17.52 14.15 -7.16
N TRP A 289 -18.85 14.04 -7.02
CA TRP A 289 -19.51 14.17 -5.72
C TRP A 289 -19.23 12.99 -4.81
N GLY A 290 -19.07 11.78 -5.35
CA GLY A 290 -18.67 10.62 -4.56
C GLY A 290 -17.25 10.78 -4.00
N THR A 291 -16.29 11.26 -4.81
CA THR A 291 -14.92 11.55 -4.33
C THR A 291 -14.93 12.63 -3.25
N VAL A 292 -15.63 13.75 -3.49
CA VAL A 292 -15.74 14.86 -2.52
C VAL A 292 -16.42 14.41 -1.23
N ALA A 293 -17.52 13.65 -1.34
CA ALA A 293 -18.24 13.14 -0.17
C ALA A 293 -17.38 12.17 0.65
N CYS A 294 -16.66 11.24 0.01
CA CYS A 294 -15.76 10.34 0.74
C CYS A 294 -14.62 11.11 1.40
N PHE A 295 -14.02 12.08 0.71
CA PHE A 295 -12.96 12.92 1.26
C PHE A 295 -13.44 13.67 2.51
N ILE A 296 -14.58 14.36 2.43
CA ILE A 296 -15.16 15.10 3.56
C ILE A 296 -15.55 14.14 4.69
N ALA A 297 -16.16 13.00 4.37
CA ALA A 297 -16.56 12.01 5.37
C ALA A 297 -15.36 11.48 6.17
N ILE A 298 -14.24 11.16 5.52
CA ILE A 298 -13.01 10.73 6.21
C ILE A 298 -12.43 11.88 7.03
N TRP A 299 -12.43 13.10 6.50
CA TRP A 299 -11.90 14.26 7.20
C TRP A 299 -12.69 14.56 8.48
N VAL A 300 -14.02 14.44 8.41
CA VAL A 300 -14.91 14.52 9.58
C VAL A 300 -14.69 13.32 10.52
N TRP A 301 -14.50 12.12 10.00
CA TRP A 301 -14.19 10.93 10.82
C TRP A 301 -12.90 11.12 11.62
N TYR A 302 -11.85 11.69 11.02
CA TYR A 302 -10.62 12.08 11.72
C TYR A 302 -10.89 13.06 12.86
N ARG A 303 -11.80 14.02 12.66
CA ARG A 303 -12.20 14.93 13.74
C ARG A 303 -12.92 14.19 14.87
N ILE A 304 -13.82 13.26 14.55
CA ILE A 304 -14.62 12.48 15.52
C ILE A 304 -13.70 11.66 16.42
N ILE A 305 -12.67 11.01 15.88
CA ILE A 305 -11.69 10.26 16.69
C ILE A 305 -10.75 11.16 17.49
N GLY A 306 -10.68 12.45 17.14
CA GLY A 306 -9.94 13.46 17.89
C GLY A 306 -8.65 13.96 17.24
N ILE A 307 -8.41 13.66 15.96
CA ILE A 307 -7.34 14.29 15.19
C ILE A 307 -7.75 15.72 14.86
N SER A 308 -6.81 16.67 14.94
CA SER A 308 -7.05 18.05 14.56
C SER A 308 -7.31 18.18 13.05
N TRP A 309 -8.09 19.20 12.66
CA TRP A 309 -8.46 19.43 11.26
C TRP A 309 -7.27 19.53 10.31
N MET A 310 -6.22 20.23 10.73
CA MET A 310 -5.02 20.44 9.93
C MET A 310 -4.27 19.13 9.66
N TRP A 311 -4.00 18.34 10.70
CA TRP A 311 -3.26 17.09 10.55
C TRP A 311 -4.07 16.02 9.80
N GLY A 312 -5.39 15.99 10.03
CA GLY A 312 -6.30 15.13 9.27
C GLY A 312 -6.30 15.48 7.77
N LEU A 313 -6.31 16.79 7.43
CA LEU A 313 -6.25 17.25 6.05
C LEU A 313 -4.92 16.88 5.38
N LEU A 314 -3.78 17.16 6.03
CA LEU A 314 -2.45 16.82 5.51
C LEU A 314 -2.31 15.31 5.26
N THR A 315 -2.85 14.50 6.15
CA THR A 315 -2.85 13.04 6.02
C THR A 315 -3.67 12.57 4.82
N LEU A 316 -4.85 13.15 4.60
CA LEU A 316 -5.69 12.84 3.43
C LEU A 316 -5.04 13.27 2.11
N LEU A 317 -4.48 14.48 2.06
CA LEU A 317 -3.77 14.96 0.88
C LEU A 317 -2.54 14.10 0.60
N GLY A 318 -1.78 13.74 1.64
CA GLY A 318 -0.66 12.82 1.54
C GLY A 318 -1.07 11.44 1.00
N LEU A 319 -2.23 10.92 1.42
CA LEU A 319 -2.77 9.66 0.91
C LEU A 319 -3.09 9.74 -0.59
N LEU A 320 -3.75 10.81 -1.04
CA LEU A 320 -4.07 11.01 -2.46
C LEU A 320 -2.81 11.21 -3.30
N ILE A 321 -1.84 12.00 -2.82
CA ILE A 321 -0.54 12.21 -3.48
C ILE A 321 0.19 10.87 -3.62
N ALA A 322 0.40 10.15 -2.52
CA ALA A 322 1.11 8.88 -2.52
C ALA A 322 0.42 7.84 -3.39
N SER A 323 -0.91 7.71 -3.29
CA SER A 323 -1.70 6.78 -4.11
C SER A 323 -1.59 7.10 -5.59
N THR A 324 -1.68 8.38 -5.97
CA THR A 324 -1.60 8.82 -7.37
C THR A 324 -0.22 8.56 -7.96
N VAL A 325 0.85 8.96 -7.25
CA VAL A 325 2.22 8.79 -7.73
C VAL A 325 2.58 7.31 -7.85
N VAL A 326 2.23 6.50 -6.85
CA VAL A 326 2.50 5.05 -6.92
C VAL A 326 1.69 4.40 -8.02
N ALA A 327 0.39 4.70 -8.14
CA ALA A 327 -0.43 4.18 -9.24
C ALA A 327 0.18 4.55 -10.59
N ARG A 328 0.68 5.78 -10.73
CA ARG A 328 1.34 6.23 -11.96
C ARG A 328 2.60 5.44 -12.26
N VAL A 329 3.51 5.33 -11.29
CA VAL A 329 4.75 4.55 -11.41
C VAL A 329 4.44 3.11 -11.81
N VAL A 330 3.48 2.46 -11.17
CA VAL A 330 3.11 1.07 -11.50
C VAL A 330 2.49 0.94 -12.89
N CYS A 331 1.60 1.86 -13.28
CA CYS A 331 0.91 1.81 -14.58
C CYS A 331 1.81 2.19 -15.75
N GLU A 332 2.78 3.08 -15.53
CA GLU A 332 3.68 3.58 -16.58
C GLU A 332 4.94 2.71 -16.68
N ALA A 333 5.59 2.46 -15.55
CA ALA A 333 6.83 1.72 -15.51
C ALA A 333 6.61 0.20 -15.52
N GLY A 334 5.47 -0.33 -15.06
CA GLY A 334 5.23 -1.78 -15.02
C GLY A 334 5.86 -2.47 -13.81
N ILE A 335 6.13 -1.74 -12.73
CA ILE A 335 6.74 -2.27 -11.52
C ILE A 335 5.66 -2.89 -10.63
N PHE A 336 5.67 -4.21 -10.47
CA PHE A 336 4.65 -4.91 -9.67
C PHE A 336 4.88 -4.85 -8.15
N VAL A 337 6.10 -4.49 -7.71
CA VAL A 337 6.49 -4.27 -6.29
C VAL A 337 7.06 -2.87 -6.11
N TYR A 338 6.18 -1.85 -6.05
CA TYR A 338 6.50 -0.50 -5.65
C TYR A 338 5.55 0.02 -4.54
N SER A 339 6.11 0.46 -3.42
CA SER A 339 5.41 1.20 -2.37
C SER A 339 6.04 2.57 -2.19
N SER A 340 5.29 3.51 -1.60
CA SER A 340 5.90 4.76 -1.17
C SER A 340 7.07 4.45 -0.21
N PRO A 341 8.26 5.04 -0.42
CA PRO A 341 9.43 4.79 0.42
C PRO A 341 9.36 5.58 1.75
N PHE A 342 8.23 6.22 2.04
CA PHE A 342 7.98 6.94 3.27
C PHE A 342 6.57 6.63 3.80
N ARG A 343 6.36 6.85 5.09
CA ARG A 343 5.03 6.81 5.70
C ARG A 343 4.50 8.24 5.79
N ILE A 344 3.23 8.46 5.44
CA ILE A 344 2.64 9.80 5.41
C ILE A 344 2.66 10.44 6.80
N ASN A 345 2.27 9.69 7.83
CA ASN A 345 2.35 10.17 9.22
C ASN A 345 3.79 10.49 9.64
N GLN A 346 4.77 9.65 9.27
CA GLN A 346 6.18 9.91 9.58
C GLN A 346 6.69 11.16 8.87
N ALA A 347 6.36 11.36 7.59
CA ALA A 347 6.73 12.58 6.87
C ALA A 347 6.16 13.83 7.55
N ILE A 348 4.92 13.76 8.06
CA ILE A 348 4.34 14.86 8.86
C ILE A 348 5.15 15.06 10.15
N PHE A 349 5.54 13.99 10.84
CA PHE A 349 6.34 14.07 12.07
C PHE A 349 7.71 14.68 11.82
N ASP A 350 8.39 14.29 10.74
CA ASP A 350 9.72 14.77 10.39
C ASP A 350 9.71 16.25 9.96
N ILE A 351 8.65 16.70 9.26
CA ILE A 351 8.53 18.09 8.78
C ILE A 351 8.15 19.05 9.92
N PHE A 352 7.20 18.66 10.76
CA PHE A 352 6.59 19.58 11.74
C PHE A 352 7.06 19.35 13.18
N GLY A 353 7.60 18.18 13.50
CA GLY A 353 7.97 17.76 14.86
C GLY A 353 6.77 17.26 15.67
N THR A 354 6.98 16.20 16.45
CA THR A 354 5.92 15.59 17.28
C THR A 354 5.42 16.52 18.39
N ASP A 355 6.26 17.45 18.87
CA ASP A 355 5.89 18.40 19.92
C ASP A 355 4.81 19.39 19.44
N ARG A 356 4.95 19.91 18.21
CA ARG A 356 3.95 20.82 17.62
C ARG A 356 2.66 20.09 17.24
N ILE A 357 2.79 18.83 16.84
CA ILE A 357 1.65 17.98 16.49
C ILE A 357 0.83 17.64 17.74
N GLY A 358 1.52 17.41 18.86
CA GLY A 358 0.94 17.01 20.14
C GLY A 358 0.70 15.51 20.22
N ALA A 359 0.97 14.93 21.39
CA ALA A 359 0.95 13.49 21.62
C ALA A 359 -0.36 12.81 21.14
N ARG A 360 -1.52 13.42 21.40
CA ARG A 360 -2.80 12.88 20.94
C ARG A 360 -2.88 12.72 19.43
N ASN A 361 -2.49 13.74 18.66
CA ASN A 361 -2.50 13.65 17.21
C ASN A 361 -1.46 12.64 16.73
N THR A 362 -0.25 12.61 17.31
CA THR A 362 0.80 11.65 16.95
C THR A 362 0.33 10.20 17.10
N VAL A 363 -0.31 9.86 18.22
CA VAL A 363 -0.85 8.51 18.47
C VAL A 363 -1.98 8.18 17.49
N LEU A 364 -2.95 9.08 17.32
CA LEU A 364 -4.10 8.82 16.44
C LEU A 364 -3.71 8.78 14.95
N LEU A 365 -2.79 9.65 14.50
CA LEU A 365 -2.23 9.61 13.14
C LEU A 365 -1.48 8.31 12.87
N THR A 366 -0.80 7.77 13.88
CA THR A 366 -0.15 6.46 13.78
C THR A 366 -1.19 5.34 13.67
N ALA A 367 -2.24 5.36 14.49
CA ALA A 367 -3.32 4.36 14.45
C ALA A 367 -4.02 4.32 13.07
N VAL A 368 -4.36 5.47 12.50
CA VAL A 368 -4.97 5.52 11.16
C VAL A 368 -3.98 5.18 10.04
N SER A 369 -2.66 5.27 10.29
CA SER A 369 -1.65 4.94 9.28
C SER A 369 -1.51 3.45 8.98
N TRP A 370 -1.99 2.56 9.85
CA TRP A 370 -1.99 1.12 9.58
C TRP A 370 -3.00 0.71 8.52
N VAL A 371 -3.88 1.64 8.16
CA VAL A 371 -4.80 1.53 7.03
C VAL A 371 -4.23 2.18 5.77
N GLN A 372 -3.23 3.06 5.93
CA GLN A 372 -2.58 3.75 4.82
C GLN A 372 -1.60 2.82 4.09
N ILE A 373 -2.08 1.74 3.50
CA ILE A 373 -1.58 1.22 2.21
C ILE A 373 -0.04 1.36 2.05
N ARG A 374 0.74 0.66 2.89
CA ARG A 374 2.19 0.90 3.07
C ARG A 374 3.09 -0.07 2.29
N SER A 375 2.54 -1.16 1.79
CA SER A 375 3.24 -2.19 1.02
C SER A 375 2.69 -2.25 -0.39
N THR A 376 3.52 -2.65 -1.37
CA THR A 376 3.05 -2.73 -2.77
C THR A 376 1.84 -3.63 -2.89
N ALA A 377 1.85 -4.75 -2.16
CA ALA A 377 0.74 -5.69 -2.13
C ALA A 377 -0.57 -5.01 -1.75
N THR A 378 -0.52 -3.89 -1.02
CA THR A 378 -1.69 -3.21 -0.44
C THR A 378 -2.03 -1.88 -1.12
N MET A 379 -1.21 -1.41 -2.08
CA MET A 379 -1.53 -0.23 -2.90
C MET A 379 -2.66 -0.51 -3.86
N VAL A 380 -3.89 -0.29 -3.39
CA VAL A 380 -5.11 -0.61 -4.12
C VAL A 380 -5.26 0.20 -5.39
N MET A 381 -4.93 1.49 -5.41
CA MET A 381 -5.08 2.33 -6.61
C MET A 381 -4.39 1.75 -7.86
N PRO A 382 -3.09 1.37 -7.83
CA PRO A 382 -2.47 0.66 -8.96
C PRO A 382 -3.29 -0.54 -9.44
N TYR A 383 -3.72 -1.45 -8.55
CA TYR A 383 -4.50 -2.62 -8.94
C TYR A 383 -5.86 -2.24 -9.54
N LEU A 384 -6.49 -1.16 -9.04
CA LEU A 384 -7.73 -0.67 -9.61
C LEU A 384 -7.52 -0.15 -11.03
N MET A 385 -6.46 0.63 -11.24
CA MET A 385 -6.10 1.17 -12.54
C MET A 385 -5.76 0.08 -13.57
N GLN A 386 -5.02 -0.96 -13.16
CA GLN A 386 -4.79 -2.14 -14.02
C GLN A 386 -6.11 -2.83 -14.37
N GLY A 387 -7.03 -2.96 -13.39
CA GLY A 387 -8.35 -3.52 -13.62
C GLY A 387 -9.16 -2.71 -14.64
N TYR A 388 -9.19 -1.38 -14.51
CA TYR A 388 -9.87 -0.51 -15.48
C TYR A 388 -9.28 -0.64 -16.89
N LYS A 389 -7.95 -0.74 -17.01
CA LYS A 389 -7.30 -0.96 -18.30
C LYS A 389 -7.68 -2.31 -18.91
N ILE A 390 -7.63 -3.39 -18.14
CA ILE A 390 -8.05 -4.73 -18.59
C ILE A 390 -9.51 -4.70 -19.04
N GLY A 391 -10.39 -4.07 -18.25
CA GLY A 391 -11.80 -3.92 -18.60
C GLY A 391 -12.03 -3.12 -19.87
N SER A 392 -11.20 -2.10 -20.13
CA SER A 392 -11.24 -1.32 -21.38
C SER A 392 -10.82 -2.16 -22.59
N VAL A 393 -9.71 -2.91 -22.49
CA VAL A 393 -9.21 -3.75 -23.60
C VAL A 393 -10.11 -4.95 -23.87
N ALA A 394 -10.69 -5.55 -22.82
CA ALA A 394 -11.61 -6.67 -22.94
C ALA A 394 -13.07 -6.25 -23.18
N GLU A 395 -13.32 -4.96 -23.46
CA GLU A 395 -14.64 -4.39 -23.73
C GLU A 395 -15.71 -4.72 -22.65
N LEU A 396 -15.27 -4.91 -21.41
CA LEU A 396 -16.15 -5.21 -20.28
C LEU A 396 -16.91 -3.96 -19.86
N ASN A 397 -18.11 -4.14 -19.28
CA ASN A 397 -18.84 -3.04 -18.67
C ASN A 397 -18.06 -2.49 -17.46
N ARG A 398 -17.45 -1.31 -17.63
CA ARG A 398 -16.52 -0.74 -16.62
C ARG A 398 -17.24 -0.34 -15.34
N ARG A 399 -18.53 -0.06 -15.42
CA ARG A 399 -19.37 0.22 -14.24
C ARG A 399 -19.63 -1.02 -13.40
N GLN A 400 -19.96 -2.14 -14.04
CA GLN A 400 -20.05 -3.43 -13.34
C GLN A 400 -18.70 -3.84 -12.74
N LEU A 401 -17.60 -3.58 -13.46
CA LEU A 401 -16.26 -3.85 -12.98
C LEU A 401 -15.92 -3.03 -11.73
N LEU A 402 -16.21 -1.72 -11.70
CA LEU A 402 -16.06 -0.88 -10.51
C LEU A 402 -16.82 -1.47 -9.32
N TYR A 403 -18.11 -1.79 -9.50
CA TYR A 403 -18.93 -2.36 -8.42
C TYR A 403 -18.42 -3.72 -7.95
N ALA A 404 -18.00 -4.59 -8.85
CA ALA A 404 -17.40 -5.87 -8.51
C ALA A 404 -16.12 -5.70 -7.70
N MET A 405 -15.25 -4.77 -8.08
CA MET A 405 -13.98 -4.50 -7.38
C MET A 405 -14.23 -3.93 -5.98
N VAL A 406 -15.17 -2.98 -5.84
CA VAL A 406 -15.57 -2.42 -4.54
C VAL A 406 -16.22 -3.50 -3.66
N ALA A 407 -17.15 -4.29 -4.19
CA ALA A 407 -17.78 -5.38 -3.45
C ALA A 407 -16.75 -6.40 -2.97
N ALA A 408 -15.80 -6.75 -3.82
CA ALA A 408 -14.73 -7.68 -3.49
C ALA A 408 -13.81 -7.14 -2.38
N ILE A 409 -13.49 -5.84 -2.40
CA ILE A 409 -12.77 -5.17 -1.30
C ILE A 409 -13.58 -5.24 0.00
N CYS A 410 -14.87 -4.93 -0.04
CA CYS A 410 -15.74 -4.95 1.14
C CYS A 410 -15.83 -6.36 1.75
N ILE A 411 -16.03 -7.38 0.92
CA ILE A 411 -16.06 -8.79 1.36
C ILE A 411 -14.72 -9.15 2.00
N SER A 412 -13.60 -8.80 1.38
CA SER A 412 -12.27 -9.08 1.94
C SER A 412 -12.06 -8.43 3.32
N ILE A 413 -12.52 -7.20 3.53
CA ILE A 413 -12.43 -6.51 4.84
C ILE A 413 -13.21 -7.30 5.90
N LEU A 414 -14.45 -7.66 5.60
CA LEU A 414 -15.33 -8.38 6.53
C LEU A 414 -14.79 -9.78 6.87
N VAL A 415 -14.23 -10.47 5.88
CA VAL A 415 -13.56 -11.76 6.12
C VAL A 415 -12.33 -11.57 7.03
N CYS A 416 -11.54 -10.51 6.83
CA CYS A 416 -10.39 -10.23 7.69
C CYS A 416 -10.80 -9.95 9.14
N HIS A 417 -11.94 -9.29 9.37
CA HIS A 417 -12.46 -8.97 10.70
C HIS A 417 -12.74 -10.22 11.55
N ILE A 418 -12.91 -11.37 10.91
CA ILE A 418 -13.12 -12.67 11.56
C ILE A 418 -11.84 -13.49 11.53
N ALA A 419 -11.24 -13.68 10.35
CA ALA A 419 -10.12 -14.61 10.17
C ALA A 419 -8.89 -14.20 11.01
N TYR A 420 -8.54 -12.92 11.06
CA TYR A 420 -7.33 -12.47 11.72
C TYR A 420 -7.38 -12.56 13.24
N PRO A 421 -8.38 -11.96 13.92
CA PRO A 421 -8.51 -12.16 15.36
C PRO A 421 -8.58 -13.65 15.70
N HIS A 422 -9.34 -14.46 14.95
CA HIS A 422 -9.43 -15.90 15.20
C HIS A 422 -8.06 -16.58 15.14
N VAL A 423 -7.27 -16.38 14.08
CA VAL A 423 -5.95 -17.00 13.93
C VAL A 423 -4.98 -16.50 15.00
N ILE A 424 -4.96 -15.19 15.29
CA ILE A 424 -4.04 -14.60 16.26
C ILE A 424 -4.35 -15.09 17.68
N TYR A 425 -5.62 -15.13 18.08
CA TYR A 425 -6.01 -15.65 19.40
C TYR A 425 -5.65 -17.12 19.58
N HIS A 426 -5.78 -17.98 18.56
CA HIS A 426 -5.47 -19.41 18.70
C HIS A 426 -3.97 -19.71 18.77
N ASN A 427 -3.14 -18.90 18.10
CA ASN A 427 -1.70 -19.16 18.05
C ASN A 427 -0.92 -18.30 19.06
N GLY A 428 -1.40 -17.10 19.36
CA GLY A 428 -0.62 -16.05 20.02
C GLY A 428 0.40 -15.42 19.06
N VAL A 429 0.71 -14.14 19.27
CA VAL A 429 1.65 -13.38 18.43
C VAL A 429 3.04 -14.01 18.40
N GLY A 430 3.51 -14.54 19.54
CA GLY A 430 4.85 -15.12 19.65
C GLY A 430 5.05 -16.44 18.89
N LYS A 431 3.96 -17.14 18.51
CA LYS A 431 4.03 -18.41 17.74
C LYS A 431 3.67 -18.23 16.27
N LEU A 432 3.09 -17.10 15.88
CA LEU A 432 3.10 -16.69 14.49
C LEU A 432 4.58 -16.43 14.11
N GLY A 433 5.03 -16.79 12.91
CA GLY A 433 6.45 -16.93 12.56
C GLY A 433 7.30 -15.64 12.71
N TRP A 434 8.44 -15.56 12.03
CA TRP A 434 9.40 -14.44 12.24
C TRP A 434 8.82 -13.01 12.05
N TRP A 435 7.62 -12.87 11.46
CA TRP A 435 7.04 -11.60 11.04
C TRP A 435 6.16 -10.88 12.11
N PRO A 436 5.42 -11.54 13.03
CA PRO A 436 4.70 -10.85 14.12
C PRO A 436 5.54 -10.75 15.40
N SER A 437 6.62 -11.54 15.52
CA SER A 437 7.49 -11.53 16.69
C SER A 437 8.45 -10.33 16.76
N ARG A 438 8.50 -9.49 15.71
CA ARG A 438 9.39 -8.31 15.59
C ARG A 438 8.66 -7.00 15.30
N SER A 439 7.32 -7.00 15.29
CA SER A 439 6.50 -5.80 15.04
C SER A 439 6.27 -4.97 16.29
#